data_AF-A0A1Y5YRV7-F1
#
_entry.id   AF-A0A1Y5YRV7-F1
#
_cell.length_a   1.000
_cell.length_b   1.000
_cell.length_c   1.000
_cell.angle_alpha   90.00
_cell.angle_beta   90.00
_cell.angle_gamma   90.00
#
_symmetry.space_group_name_H-M   'P 1'
#
loop_
_entity.id
_entity.type
_entity.pdbx_description
1 polymer ?
#
loop_
_entity_poly.entity_id
_entity_poly.type
_entity_poly.pdbx_seq_one_letter_code
_entity_poly.pdbx_strand_id
1 'polypeptide(L)'
;MSISKHANKKKNILIAASEIVKEEGVVKLTLEAVAQRAGVSKGGLLYHFPSKEALIKGMVEEWTNNYFECINTLVNNDDDNAIGKWNRAYLKSTFSDLENNNLNSALMAAMFINPDLLDEFRQRYDILHTKLITDGIDPVKITITRLSIDGLWFSEIFGMAPLNEELKTQVFDELINMIQEDE
;
A
#
# COMPACT_ATOMS: atom_id res chain seq x y z
N MET A 1 -12.16 15.69 -23.46
CA MET A 1 -11.33 16.65 -22.67
C MET A 1 -11.80 16.90 -21.23
N SER A 2 -13.10 16.73 -20.88
CA SER A 2 -13.60 16.98 -19.51
C SER A 2 -13.27 15.88 -18.48
N ILE A 3 -13.26 14.62 -18.90
CA ILE A 3 -13.08 13.44 -18.03
C ILE A 3 -11.66 13.36 -17.45
N SER A 4 -10.62 13.62 -18.25
CA SER A 4 -9.22 13.57 -17.78
C SER A 4 -8.89 14.67 -16.76
N LYS A 5 -9.52 15.85 -16.87
CA LYS A 5 -9.32 16.96 -15.94
C LYS A 5 -9.99 16.71 -14.58
N HIS A 6 -11.09 15.96 -14.55
CA HIS A 6 -11.77 15.55 -13.30
C HIS A 6 -11.04 14.39 -12.60
N ALA A 7 -10.55 13.40 -13.35
CA ALA A 7 -9.75 12.30 -12.80
C ALA A 7 -8.47 12.83 -12.12
N ASN A 8 -7.79 13.80 -12.74
CA ASN A 8 -6.62 14.45 -12.14
C ASN A 8 -6.95 15.22 -10.85
N LYS A 9 -8.14 15.83 -10.74
CA LYS A 9 -8.53 16.54 -9.50
C LYS A 9 -8.78 15.59 -8.35
N LYS A 10 -9.50 14.48 -8.57
CA LYS A 10 -9.72 13.45 -7.54
C LYS A 10 -8.37 12.93 -7.03
N LYS A 11 -7.45 12.57 -7.94
CA LYS A 11 -6.11 12.10 -7.59
C LYS A 11 -5.31 13.12 -6.79
N ASN A 12 -5.29 14.38 -7.21
CA ASN A 12 -4.58 15.45 -6.49
C ASN A 12 -5.12 15.65 -5.07
N ILE A 13 -6.44 15.53 -4.87
CA ILE A 13 -7.05 15.60 -3.53
C ILE A 13 -6.56 14.44 -2.65
N LEU A 14 -6.48 13.22 -3.18
CA LEU A 14 -6.00 12.05 -2.44
C LEU A 14 -4.51 12.14 -2.10
N ILE A 15 -3.68 12.64 -3.02
CA ILE A 15 -2.26 12.89 -2.78
C ILE A 15 -2.10 13.92 -1.66
N ALA A 16 -2.78 15.07 -1.77
CA ALA A 16 -2.73 16.12 -0.76
C ALA A 16 -3.17 15.59 0.62
N ALA A 17 -4.24 14.81 0.68
CA ALA A 17 -4.72 14.17 1.91
C ALA A 17 -3.66 13.26 2.54
N SER A 18 -2.99 12.45 1.72
CA SER A 18 -1.97 11.50 2.17
C SER A 18 -0.72 12.20 2.69
N GLU A 19 -0.32 13.31 2.06
CA GLU A 19 0.75 14.19 2.54
C GLU A 19 0.40 14.80 3.91
N ILE A 20 -0.83 15.27 4.11
CA ILE A 20 -1.25 15.79 5.44
C ILE A 20 -1.06 14.72 6.51
N VAL A 21 -1.53 13.50 6.25
CA VAL A 21 -1.44 12.43 7.25
C VAL A 21 0.02 12.06 7.52
N LYS A 22 0.86 12.04 6.49
CA LYS A 22 2.29 11.73 6.61
C LYS A 22 3.07 12.80 7.37
N GLU A 23 2.82 14.07 7.09
CA GLU A 23 3.57 15.21 7.66
C GLU A 23 3.02 15.65 9.03
N GLU A 24 1.70 15.60 9.19
CA GLU A 24 1.00 16.26 10.30
C GLU A 24 0.11 15.31 11.12
N GLY A 25 -0.02 14.04 10.69
CA GLY A 25 -0.81 13.02 11.35
C GLY A 25 -2.32 13.04 11.02
N VAL A 26 -3.00 11.93 11.31
CA VAL A 26 -4.43 11.71 10.97
C VAL A 26 -5.38 12.75 11.60
N VAL A 27 -5.01 13.29 12.75
CA VAL A 27 -5.79 14.32 13.45
C VAL A 27 -5.91 15.59 12.62
N LYS A 28 -4.87 15.95 11.86
CA LYS A 28 -4.83 17.15 11.01
C LYS A 28 -5.53 16.97 9.66
N LEU A 29 -5.93 15.75 9.31
CA LEU A 29 -6.70 15.48 8.10
C LEU A 29 -8.13 16.07 8.22
N THR A 30 -8.34 17.26 7.70
CA THR A 30 -9.66 17.91 7.58
C THR A 30 -9.97 18.23 6.13
N LEU A 31 -11.26 18.28 5.77
CA LEU A 31 -11.66 18.61 4.39
C LEU A 31 -11.17 20.00 3.98
N GLU A 32 -11.14 20.96 4.92
CA GLU A 32 -10.57 22.29 4.70
C GLU A 32 -9.07 22.24 4.43
N ALA A 33 -8.30 21.53 5.26
CA ALA A 33 -6.84 21.43 5.09
C ALA A 33 -6.48 20.77 3.76
N VAL A 34 -7.23 19.72 3.38
CA VAL A 34 -7.04 19.03 2.10
C VAL A 34 -7.43 19.91 0.92
N ALA A 35 -8.55 20.65 1.00
CA ALA A 35 -8.93 21.58 -0.05
C ALA A 35 -7.86 22.65 -0.28
N GLN A 36 -7.33 23.21 0.81
CA GLN A 36 -6.25 24.19 0.78
C GLN A 36 -4.99 23.61 0.14
N ARG A 37 -4.52 22.45 0.61
CA ARG A 37 -3.29 21.81 0.09
C ARG A 37 -3.42 21.37 -1.36
N ALA A 38 -4.57 20.84 -1.77
CA ALA A 38 -4.85 20.43 -3.14
C ALA A 38 -5.13 21.62 -4.10
N GLY A 39 -5.20 22.86 -3.59
CA GLY A 39 -5.50 24.04 -4.40
C GLY A 39 -6.92 24.03 -4.99
N VAL A 40 -7.89 23.42 -4.30
CA VAL A 40 -9.29 23.35 -4.73
C VAL A 40 -10.21 24.06 -3.75
N SER A 41 -11.39 24.46 -4.19
CA SER A 41 -12.40 25.00 -3.28
C SER A 41 -13.00 23.89 -2.40
N LYS A 42 -13.53 24.24 -1.22
CA LYS A 42 -14.26 23.29 -0.35
C LYS A 42 -15.42 22.63 -1.10
N GLY A 43 -16.18 23.38 -1.90
CA GLY A 43 -17.25 22.82 -2.74
C GLY A 43 -16.73 21.87 -3.83
N GLY A 44 -15.57 22.17 -4.43
CA GLY A 44 -14.92 21.28 -5.39
C GLY A 44 -14.41 19.98 -4.77
N LEU A 45 -13.94 20.03 -3.52
CA LEU A 45 -13.57 18.83 -2.77
C LEU A 45 -14.81 18.01 -2.40
N LEU A 46 -15.84 18.65 -1.84
CA LEU A 46 -17.08 17.97 -1.42
C LEU A 46 -17.83 17.30 -2.58
N TYR A 47 -17.66 17.81 -3.80
CA TYR A 47 -18.17 17.16 -5.01
C TYR A 47 -17.56 15.75 -5.22
N HIS A 48 -16.29 15.55 -4.87
CA HIS A 48 -15.61 14.27 -4.97
C HIS A 48 -15.72 13.43 -3.69
N PHE A 49 -15.62 14.07 -2.53
CA PHE A 49 -15.58 13.42 -1.23
C PHE A 49 -16.51 14.15 -0.26
N PRO A 50 -17.77 13.68 -0.08
CA PRO A 50 -18.77 14.38 0.72
C PRO A 50 -18.48 14.38 2.22
N SER A 51 -17.56 13.54 2.70
CA SER A 51 -17.16 13.44 4.10
C SER A 51 -15.68 13.08 4.25
N LYS A 52 -15.14 13.25 5.46
CA LYS A 52 -13.79 12.79 5.82
C LYS A 52 -13.64 11.27 5.64
N GLU A 53 -14.67 10.50 6.00
CA GLU A 53 -14.70 9.05 5.79
C GLU A 53 -14.68 8.69 4.30
N ALA A 54 -15.45 9.38 3.47
CA ALA A 54 -15.44 9.14 2.02
C ALA A 54 -14.08 9.48 1.40
N LEU A 55 -13.40 10.52 1.90
CA LEU A 55 -12.03 10.85 1.50
C LEU A 55 -11.06 9.72 1.87
N ILE A 56 -11.08 9.26 3.12
CA ILE A 56 -10.21 8.17 3.59
C ILE A 56 -10.48 6.88 2.84
N LYS A 57 -11.76 6.57 2.59
CA LYS A 57 -12.14 5.42 1.75
C LYS A 57 -11.50 5.53 0.38
N GLY A 58 -11.60 6.69 -0.27
CA GLY A 58 -10.95 6.93 -1.56
C GLY A 58 -9.42 6.82 -1.51
N MET A 59 -8.78 7.20 -0.40
CA MET A 59 -7.34 7.00 -0.20
C MET A 59 -7.00 5.51 -0.12
N VAL A 60 -7.76 4.73 0.65
CA VAL A 60 -7.56 3.28 0.78
C VAL A 60 -7.81 2.57 -0.55
N GLU A 61 -8.88 2.91 -1.27
CA GLU A 61 -9.21 2.36 -2.60
C GLU A 61 -8.06 2.62 -3.60
N GLU A 62 -7.56 3.87 -3.67
CA GLU A 62 -6.46 4.23 -4.58
C GLU A 62 -5.16 3.48 -4.23
N TRP A 63 -4.77 3.47 -2.95
CA TRP A 63 -3.55 2.76 -2.52
C TRP A 63 -3.69 1.26 -2.76
N THR A 64 -4.82 0.67 -2.40
CA THR A 64 -5.11 -0.76 -2.63
C THR A 64 -5.02 -1.11 -4.11
N ASN A 65 -5.62 -0.29 -4.99
CA ASN A 65 -5.52 -0.51 -6.42
C ASN A 65 -4.08 -0.48 -6.92
N ASN A 66 -3.32 0.55 -6.56
CA ASN A 66 -1.92 0.70 -6.98
C ASN A 66 -1.05 -0.47 -6.47
N TYR A 67 -1.19 -0.84 -5.19
CA TYR A 67 -0.40 -1.89 -4.57
C TYR A 67 -0.60 -3.25 -5.26
N PHE A 68 -1.85 -3.66 -5.44
CA PHE A 68 -2.15 -4.94 -6.10
C PHE A 68 -1.91 -4.89 -7.62
N GLU A 69 -2.01 -3.72 -8.27
CA GLU A 69 -1.61 -3.56 -9.68
C GLU A 69 -0.10 -3.74 -9.86
N CYS A 70 0.72 -3.22 -8.94
CA CYS A 70 2.17 -3.48 -8.91
C CYS A 70 2.47 -4.98 -8.78
N ILE A 71 1.81 -5.68 -7.86
CA ILE A 71 1.97 -7.13 -7.70
C ILE A 71 1.59 -7.86 -9.00
N ASN A 72 0.41 -7.59 -9.55
CA ASN A 72 -0.04 -8.24 -10.78
C ASN A 72 0.88 -7.96 -11.97
N THR A 73 1.40 -6.73 -12.08
CA THR A 73 2.35 -6.36 -13.12
C THR A 73 3.64 -7.17 -13.02
N LEU A 74 4.19 -7.32 -11.80
CA LEU A 74 5.39 -8.13 -11.58
C LEU A 74 5.15 -9.60 -11.89
N VAL A 75 3.99 -10.16 -11.51
CA VAL A 75 3.63 -11.55 -11.83
C VAL A 75 3.51 -11.76 -13.33
N ASN A 76 2.87 -10.82 -14.05
CA ASN A 76 2.68 -10.91 -15.50
C ASN A 76 3.97 -10.72 -16.30
N ASN A 77 5.00 -10.12 -15.69
CA ASN A 77 6.32 -9.94 -16.29
C ASN A 77 7.29 -11.10 -15.99
N ASP A 78 6.90 -12.04 -15.12
CA ASP A 78 7.65 -13.27 -14.82
C ASP A 78 7.24 -14.39 -15.79
N ASP A 79 7.94 -15.53 -15.77
CA ASP A 79 7.55 -16.71 -16.54
C ASP A 79 6.23 -17.30 -16.00
N ASP A 80 5.31 -17.64 -16.89
CA ASP A 80 4.00 -18.20 -16.55
C ASP A 80 4.10 -19.44 -15.65
N ASN A 81 5.15 -20.24 -15.81
CA ASN A 81 5.40 -21.47 -15.07
C ASN A 81 6.39 -21.30 -13.92
N ALA A 82 6.87 -20.08 -13.66
CA ALA A 82 7.82 -19.86 -12.57
C ALA A 82 7.17 -20.12 -11.21
N ILE A 83 7.72 -21.10 -10.50
CA ILE A 83 7.42 -21.35 -9.08
C ILE A 83 7.78 -20.11 -8.28
N GLY A 84 6.95 -19.72 -7.32
CA GLY A 84 7.23 -18.60 -6.42
C GLY A 84 7.04 -17.20 -7.00
N LYS A 85 6.41 -17.07 -8.19
CA LYS A 85 6.23 -15.76 -8.85
C LYS A 85 5.36 -14.79 -8.05
N TRP A 86 4.30 -15.27 -7.40
CA TRP A 86 3.46 -14.43 -6.54
C TRP A 86 4.23 -13.99 -5.29
N ASN A 87 5.03 -14.87 -4.69
CA ASN A 87 5.87 -14.55 -3.53
C ASN A 87 6.94 -13.51 -3.86
N ARG A 88 7.66 -13.69 -4.98
CA ARG A 88 8.63 -12.69 -5.45
C ARG A 88 7.98 -11.34 -5.74
N ALA A 89 6.82 -11.35 -6.41
CA ALA A 89 6.08 -10.12 -6.72
C ALA A 89 5.58 -9.40 -5.46
N TYR A 90 5.11 -10.15 -4.46
CA TYR A 90 4.68 -9.62 -3.18
C TYR A 90 5.81 -8.95 -2.41
N LEU A 91 6.94 -9.66 -2.25
CA LEU A 91 8.11 -9.12 -1.56
C LEU A 91 8.60 -7.85 -2.25
N LYS A 92 8.81 -7.89 -3.58
CA LYS A 92 9.28 -6.74 -4.36
C LYS A 92 8.32 -5.55 -4.29
N SER A 93 7.00 -5.79 -4.38
CA SER A 93 6.01 -4.72 -4.31
C SER A 93 5.96 -4.08 -2.92
N THR A 94 6.03 -4.90 -1.86
CA THR A 94 6.01 -4.40 -0.48
C THR A 94 7.29 -3.65 -0.13
N PHE A 95 8.45 -4.14 -0.59
CA PHE A 95 9.71 -3.43 -0.44
C PHE A 95 9.73 -2.10 -1.20
N SER A 96 9.21 -2.09 -2.43
CA SER A 96 9.09 -0.86 -3.21
C SER A 96 8.11 0.15 -2.60
N ASP A 97 6.99 -0.31 -2.01
CA ASP A 97 6.05 0.55 -1.26
C ASP A 97 6.73 1.19 -0.04
N LEU A 98 7.60 0.46 0.66
CA LEU A 98 8.41 0.99 1.76
C LEU A 98 9.34 2.11 1.33
N GLU A 99 10.08 1.92 0.23
CA GLU A 99 11.01 2.94 -0.29
C GLU A 99 10.27 4.17 -0.82
N ASN A 100 9.15 3.96 -1.51
CA ASN A 100 8.43 5.02 -2.20
C ASN A 100 7.43 5.76 -1.29
N ASN A 101 7.10 5.19 -0.12
CA ASN A 101 6.44 5.89 0.99
C ASN A 101 5.13 6.59 0.55
N ASN A 102 4.42 5.93 -0.37
CA ASN A 102 3.42 6.49 -1.29
C ASN A 102 2.00 6.06 -0.90
N LEU A 103 1.44 6.68 0.15
CA LEU A 103 0.04 6.52 0.63
C LEU A 103 -0.19 5.45 1.72
N ASN A 104 0.83 4.92 2.38
CA ASN A 104 0.70 4.02 3.55
C ASN A 104 -0.10 4.70 4.69
N SER A 105 -0.09 6.03 4.69
CA SER A 105 -0.88 6.89 5.55
C SER A 105 -2.40 6.71 5.38
N ALA A 106 -2.87 6.15 4.26
CA ALA A 106 -4.27 5.78 4.05
C ALA A 106 -4.73 4.67 5.01
N LEU A 107 -3.91 3.62 5.17
CA LEU A 107 -4.20 2.53 6.09
C LEU A 107 -4.21 3.02 7.55
N MET A 108 -3.24 3.86 7.92
CA MET A 108 -3.22 4.51 9.24
C MET A 108 -4.48 5.35 9.50
N ALA A 109 -4.87 6.17 8.52
CA ALA A 109 -6.04 7.02 8.62
C ALA A 109 -7.32 6.21 8.77
N ALA A 110 -7.45 5.11 8.03
CA ALA A 110 -8.56 4.17 8.17
C ALA A 110 -8.58 3.53 9.57
N MET A 111 -7.46 2.96 10.05
CA MET A 111 -7.37 2.34 11.38
C MET A 111 -7.77 3.30 12.51
N PHE A 112 -7.38 4.58 12.41
CA PHE A 112 -7.67 5.57 13.45
C PHE A 112 -9.13 6.08 13.42
N ILE A 113 -9.77 6.10 12.24
CA ILE A 113 -11.11 6.68 12.07
C ILE A 113 -12.20 5.61 12.07
N ASN A 114 -12.09 4.61 11.19
CA ASN A 114 -13.01 3.49 11.12
C ASN A 114 -12.33 2.30 10.42
N PRO A 115 -12.07 1.18 11.13
CA PRO A 115 -11.39 0.02 10.55
C PRO A 115 -12.16 -0.65 9.41
N ASP A 116 -13.49 -0.49 9.32
CA ASP A 116 -14.32 -1.04 8.24
C ASP A 116 -13.93 -0.47 6.87
N LEU A 117 -13.27 0.70 6.83
CA LEU A 117 -12.73 1.27 5.60
C LEU A 117 -11.64 0.39 4.96
N LEU A 118 -11.11 -0.59 5.69
CA LEU A 118 -10.12 -1.56 5.22
C LEU A 118 -10.74 -2.82 4.60
N ASP A 119 -12.07 -2.94 4.52
CA ASP A 119 -12.73 -4.17 4.07
C ASP A 119 -12.30 -4.63 2.67
N GLU A 120 -12.16 -3.69 1.72
CA GLU A 120 -11.70 -4.03 0.36
C GLU A 120 -10.26 -4.56 0.37
N PHE A 121 -9.38 -3.89 1.12
CA PHE A 121 -7.99 -4.32 1.26
C PHE A 121 -7.93 -5.73 1.87
N ARG A 122 -8.66 -5.98 2.95
CA ARG A 122 -8.73 -7.29 3.63
C ARG A 122 -9.17 -8.39 2.65
N GLN A 123 -10.25 -8.17 1.91
CA GLN A 123 -10.74 -9.15 0.92
C GLN A 123 -9.71 -9.46 -0.17
N ARG A 124 -9.03 -8.44 -0.70
CA ARG A 124 -8.00 -8.64 -1.74
C ARG A 124 -6.74 -9.29 -1.18
N TYR A 125 -6.39 -8.97 0.06
CA TYR A 125 -5.27 -9.57 0.75
C TYR A 125 -5.53 -11.06 1.01
N ASP A 126 -6.74 -11.47 1.39
CA ASP A 126 -7.08 -12.90 1.57
C ASP A 126 -6.95 -13.70 0.27
N ILE A 127 -7.37 -13.11 -0.86
CA ILE A 127 -7.20 -13.69 -2.20
C ILE A 127 -5.71 -13.83 -2.53
N LEU A 128 -4.92 -12.78 -2.29
CA LEU A 128 -3.48 -12.81 -2.52
C LEU A 128 -2.80 -13.85 -1.63
N HIS A 129 -3.14 -13.90 -0.33
CA HIS A 129 -2.57 -14.85 0.61
C HIS A 129 -2.78 -16.29 0.14
N THR A 130 -3.97 -16.60 -0.38
CA THR A 130 -4.26 -17.90 -1.00
C THR A 130 -3.29 -18.18 -2.15
N LYS A 131 -3.04 -17.21 -3.04
CA LYS A 131 -2.08 -17.36 -4.14
C LYS A 131 -0.66 -17.59 -3.62
N LEU A 132 -0.24 -16.87 -2.58
CA LEU A 132 1.10 -17.01 -1.98
C LEU A 132 1.34 -18.43 -1.45
N ILE A 133 0.40 -18.99 -0.68
CA ILE A 133 0.55 -20.33 -0.08
C ILE A 133 0.44 -21.48 -1.08
N THR A 134 -0.11 -21.24 -2.28
CA THR A 134 -0.23 -22.23 -3.35
C THR A 134 0.78 -22.03 -4.48
N ASP A 135 1.79 -21.18 -4.30
CA ASP A 135 2.74 -20.76 -5.34
C ASP A 135 3.92 -21.74 -5.53
N GLY A 136 3.81 -22.96 -5.00
CA GLY A 136 4.80 -24.03 -5.14
C GLY A 136 5.98 -23.99 -4.16
N ILE A 137 6.08 -22.98 -3.27
CA ILE A 137 7.08 -22.93 -2.20
C ILE A 137 6.50 -23.53 -0.91
N ASP A 138 7.37 -23.99 0.00
CA ASP A 138 6.98 -24.42 1.35
C ASP A 138 6.15 -23.33 2.06
N PRO A 139 4.89 -23.62 2.45
CA PRO A 139 4.01 -22.67 3.15
C PRO A 139 4.61 -22.09 4.44
N VAL A 140 5.50 -22.82 5.12
CA VAL A 140 6.19 -22.31 6.31
C VAL A 140 7.16 -21.21 5.93
N LYS A 141 7.99 -21.42 4.90
CA LYS A 141 8.90 -20.39 4.37
C LYS A 141 8.12 -19.16 3.90
N ILE A 142 7.05 -19.35 3.15
CA ILE A 142 6.14 -18.27 2.71
C ILE A 142 5.57 -17.48 3.90
N THR A 143 5.14 -18.19 4.95
CA THR A 143 4.58 -17.53 6.13
C THR A 143 5.62 -16.70 6.86
N ILE A 144 6.84 -17.22 7.01
CA ILE A 144 7.97 -16.50 7.61
C ILE A 144 8.29 -15.25 6.79
N THR A 145 8.42 -15.37 5.47
CA THR A 145 8.79 -14.21 4.64
C THR A 145 7.70 -13.15 4.59
N ARG A 146 6.42 -13.56 4.51
CA ARG A 146 5.27 -12.65 4.59
C ARG A 146 5.25 -11.89 5.92
N LEU A 147 5.33 -12.59 7.05
CA LEU A 147 5.33 -11.94 8.36
C LEU A 147 6.55 -11.03 8.58
N SER A 148 7.70 -11.39 7.99
CA SER A 148 8.93 -10.61 8.11
C SER A 148 8.88 -9.32 7.31
N ILE A 149 8.40 -9.35 6.06
CA ILE A 149 8.24 -8.13 5.25
C ILE A 149 7.14 -7.22 5.80
N ASP A 150 6.05 -7.79 6.33
CA ASP A 150 4.99 -7.04 6.99
C ASP A 150 5.50 -6.40 8.29
N GLY A 151 6.31 -7.15 9.06
CA GLY A 151 6.97 -6.66 10.27
C GLY A 151 7.94 -5.52 9.98
N LEU A 152 8.73 -5.62 8.91
CA LEU A 152 9.58 -4.53 8.42
C LEU A 152 8.75 -3.32 8.03
N TRP A 153 7.63 -3.53 7.33
CA TRP A 153 6.72 -2.45 6.99
C TRP A 153 6.20 -1.73 8.23
N PHE A 154 5.77 -2.48 9.24
CA PHE A 154 5.32 -1.94 10.53
C PHE A 154 6.42 -1.20 11.31
N SER A 155 7.66 -1.71 11.33
CA SER A 155 8.76 -1.05 12.04
C SER A 155 9.07 0.32 11.46
N GLU A 156 9.07 0.44 10.14
CA GLU A 156 9.32 1.72 9.45
C GLU A 156 8.17 2.71 9.70
N ILE A 157 6.94 2.25 9.58
CA ILE A 157 5.74 3.09 9.71
C ILE A 157 5.54 3.63 11.12
N PHE A 158 5.77 2.82 12.14
CA PHE A 158 5.59 3.23 13.53
C PHE A 158 6.89 3.77 14.15
N GLY A 159 8.00 3.79 13.41
CA GLY A 159 9.32 4.15 13.95
C GLY A 159 9.78 3.20 15.06
N MET A 160 9.35 1.94 15.02
CA MET A 160 9.70 0.92 16.01
C MET A 160 10.94 0.16 15.55
N ALA A 161 12.12 0.65 15.96
CA ALA A 161 13.41 0.12 15.53
C ALA A 161 13.57 0.07 13.99
N PRO A 162 13.44 1.22 13.29
CA PRO A 162 13.60 1.28 11.84
C PRO A 162 15.02 0.86 11.46
N LEU A 163 15.15 0.19 10.32
CA LEU A 163 16.44 -0.29 9.82
C LEU A 163 17.14 0.81 9.04
N ASN A 164 18.47 0.81 9.06
CA ASN A 164 19.22 1.57 8.07
C ASN A 164 19.05 0.92 6.68
N GLU A 165 19.26 1.69 5.62
CA GLU A 165 19.01 1.24 4.23
C GLU A 165 19.84 0.01 3.83
N GLU A 166 21.07 -0.11 4.36
CA GLU A 166 21.93 -1.27 4.11
C GLU A 166 21.33 -2.56 4.70
N LEU A 167 20.98 -2.55 5.98
CA LEU A 167 20.40 -3.71 6.66
C LEU A 167 19.01 -4.04 6.12
N LYS A 168 18.22 -3.02 5.75
CA LYS A 168 16.92 -3.18 5.09
C LYS A 168 17.04 -3.97 3.79
N THR A 169 18.03 -3.62 2.96
CA THR A 169 18.33 -4.32 1.70
C THR A 169 18.79 -5.76 1.96
N GLN A 170 19.71 -5.96 2.91
CA GLN A 170 20.19 -7.30 3.27
C GLN A 170 19.07 -8.21 3.77
N VAL A 171 18.16 -7.69 4.60
CA VAL A 171 16.98 -8.43 5.06
C VAL A 171 16.11 -8.80 3.87
N PHE A 172 15.82 -7.87 2.97
CA PHE A 172 15.02 -8.15 1.78
C PHE A 172 15.64 -9.23 0.89
N ASP A 173 16.94 -9.16 0.63
CA ASP A 173 17.67 -10.16 -0.16
C ASP A 173 17.58 -11.55 0.50
N GLU A 174 17.70 -11.63 1.83
CA GLU A 174 17.55 -12.88 2.57
C GLU A 174 16.13 -13.45 2.48
N LEU A 175 15.09 -12.59 2.53
CA LEU A 175 13.72 -13.02 2.31
C LEU A 175 13.50 -13.57 0.90
N ILE A 176 14.14 -12.97 -0.11
CA ILE A 176 14.12 -13.46 -1.49
C ILE A 176 14.82 -14.82 -1.60
N ASN A 177 15.99 -14.99 -0.98
CA ASN A 177 16.72 -16.25 -0.98
C ASN A 177 15.93 -17.38 -0.32
N MET A 178 15.22 -17.09 0.78
CA MET A 178 14.40 -18.08 1.48
C MET A 178 13.28 -18.69 0.61
N ILE A 179 12.80 -17.95 -0.40
CA ILE A 179 11.75 -18.41 -1.31
C ILE A 179 12.28 -18.89 -2.68
N GLN A 180 13.59 -18.95 -2.86
CA GLN A 180 14.19 -19.63 -4.00
C GLN A 180 14.25 -21.14 -3.72
N GLU A 181 14.13 -21.95 -4.77
CA GLU A 181 14.42 -23.38 -4.66
C GLU A 181 15.92 -23.55 -4.41
N ASP A 182 16.28 -24.47 -3.51
CA ASP A 182 17.64 -24.98 -3.44
C ASP A 182 17.86 -25.81 -4.73
N GLU A 183 18.82 -25.41 -5.58
CA GLU A 183 19.22 -26.20 -6.77
C GLU A 183 19.64 -27.64 -6.40
#